data_AF-A0A7D9HIM4-F1
#
_entry.id   AF-A0A7D9HIM4-F1
#
_cell.length_a   1.000
_cell.length_b   1.000
_cell.length_c   1.000
_cell.angle_alpha   90.00
_cell.angle_beta   90.00
_cell.angle_gamma   90.00
#
_symmetry.space_group_name_H-M   'P 1'
#
loop_
_entity.id
_entity.type
_entity.pdbx_description
1 polymer ?
#
loop_
_entity_poly.entity_id
_entity_poly.type
_entity_poly.pdbx_seq_one_letter_code
_entity_poly.pdbx_strand_id
1 'polypeptide(L)'
;MASHGNVLIINSDAQFKSEFEKNSNKLVIVDFTASWCGPCKRIAPVFEQLSNQFTAAAFLKVDVDICKVTAASHGIRAMPTFLFFIHGQKVDEMKGADPASLQQKIQQWALQSNQSSVDSAKVATGRQLDCFRELLENPPDTFDSTSQLLLRIATNIIQEPNEPKYRTLKLSTNTFQNKLLPVKGAVECLFAMGFEDKDDEVILQADKSLDDLKMIRDTILDERNKREVLLKTMQKT
;
A
#
# COMPACT_ATOMS: atom_id res chain seq x y z
N MET A 1 -34.60 -11.94 -13.99
CA MET A 1 -33.21 -11.86 -14.47
C MET A 1 -32.34 -11.79 -13.23
N ALA A 2 -31.45 -12.76 -13.00
CA ALA A 2 -30.65 -12.79 -11.78
C ALA A 2 -29.73 -11.55 -11.76
N SER A 3 -29.83 -10.73 -10.73
CA SER A 3 -28.93 -9.58 -10.55
C SER A 3 -27.54 -10.12 -10.23
N HIS A 4 -26.57 -9.97 -11.12
CA HIS A 4 -25.20 -10.48 -10.97
C HIS A 4 -24.37 -9.66 -9.94
N GLY A 5 -25.03 -8.91 -9.05
CA GLY A 5 -24.42 -7.88 -8.23
C GLY A 5 -23.53 -6.93 -9.04
N ASN A 6 -22.48 -6.41 -8.40
CA ASN A 6 -21.40 -5.66 -9.04
C ASN A 6 -20.24 -6.58 -9.48
N VAL A 7 -20.52 -7.85 -9.80
CA VAL A 7 -19.51 -8.81 -10.28
C VAL A 7 -19.32 -8.66 -11.79
N LEU A 8 -18.07 -8.42 -12.20
CA LEU A 8 -17.70 -8.37 -13.60
C LEU A 8 -17.34 -9.78 -14.11
N ILE A 9 -18.09 -10.25 -15.10
CA ILE A 9 -17.83 -11.52 -15.77
C ILE A 9 -16.75 -11.33 -16.83
N ILE A 10 -15.67 -12.11 -16.72
CA ILE A 10 -14.53 -12.07 -17.61
C ILE A 10 -14.64 -13.20 -18.63
N ASN A 11 -14.69 -12.83 -19.92
CA ASN A 11 -14.95 -13.73 -21.04
C ASN A 11 -13.71 -13.98 -21.92
N SER A 12 -12.55 -13.43 -21.57
CA SER A 12 -11.28 -13.69 -22.26
C SER A 12 -10.08 -13.25 -21.40
N ASP A 13 -8.91 -13.83 -21.65
CA ASP A 13 -7.66 -13.44 -20.98
C ASP A 13 -7.31 -11.95 -21.23
N ALA A 14 -7.62 -11.43 -22.41
CA ALA A 14 -7.42 -10.02 -22.75
C ALA A 14 -8.32 -9.09 -21.92
N GLN A 15 -9.59 -9.47 -21.74
CA GLN A 15 -10.52 -8.73 -20.88
C GLN A 15 -10.06 -8.77 -19.42
N PHE A 16 -9.58 -9.93 -18.94
CA PHE A 16 -9.01 -10.04 -17.59
C PHE A 16 -7.92 -9.01 -17.38
N LYS A 17 -6.92 -8.98 -18.27
CA LYS A 17 -5.78 -8.07 -18.18
C LYS A 17 -6.23 -6.61 -18.12
N SER A 18 -7.08 -6.20 -19.06
CA SER A 18 -7.60 -4.82 -19.14
C SER A 18 -8.34 -4.42 -17.86
N GLU A 19 -9.25 -5.26 -17.37
CA GLU A 19 -10.06 -4.94 -16.19
C GLU A 19 -9.27 -5.01 -14.89
N PHE A 20 -8.29 -5.92 -14.82
CA PHE A 20 -7.36 -6.01 -13.69
C PHE A 20 -6.48 -4.75 -13.60
N GLU A 21 -5.90 -4.30 -14.71
CA GLU A 21 -5.10 -3.06 -14.76
C GLU A 21 -5.93 -1.83 -14.40
N LYS A 22 -7.15 -1.72 -14.94
CA LYS A 22 -8.08 -0.61 -14.68
C LYS A 22 -8.50 -0.49 -13.21
N ASN A 23 -8.56 -1.62 -12.49
CA ASN A 23 -8.94 -1.65 -11.08
C ASN A 23 -7.73 -1.81 -10.14
N SER A 24 -6.50 -1.64 -10.64
CA SER A 24 -5.27 -1.80 -9.86
C SER A 24 -5.20 -0.89 -8.62
N ASN A 25 -5.88 0.26 -8.62
CA ASN A 25 -5.95 1.18 -7.48
C ASN A 25 -6.97 0.80 -6.39
N LYS A 26 -7.61 -0.37 -6.49
CA LYS A 26 -8.61 -0.87 -5.55
C LYS A 26 -8.22 -2.26 -5.06
N LEU A 27 -8.92 -2.74 -4.03
CA LEU A 27 -8.97 -4.17 -3.76
C LEU A 27 -9.65 -4.86 -4.95
N VAL A 28 -8.99 -5.84 -5.55
CA VAL A 28 -9.55 -6.70 -6.60
C VAL A 28 -9.67 -8.11 -6.05
N ILE A 29 -10.88 -8.68 -6.07
CA ILE A 29 -11.14 -10.06 -5.71
C ILE A 29 -11.55 -10.83 -6.95
N VAL A 30 -10.82 -11.92 -7.25
CA VAL A 30 -11.04 -12.74 -8.43
C VAL A 30 -11.51 -14.13 -8.02
N ASP A 31 -12.75 -14.48 -8.39
CA ASP A 31 -13.31 -15.84 -8.29
C ASP A 31 -12.93 -16.64 -9.55
N PHE A 32 -11.95 -17.54 -9.40
CA PHE A 32 -11.63 -18.54 -10.42
C PHE A 32 -12.57 -19.73 -10.29
N THR A 33 -13.42 -19.90 -11.30
CA THR A 33 -14.58 -20.79 -11.30
C THR A 33 -14.59 -21.72 -12.50
N ALA A 34 -15.57 -22.63 -12.55
CA ALA A 34 -15.84 -23.45 -13.74
C ALA A 34 -17.33 -23.82 -13.81
N SER A 35 -17.88 -23.90 -15.02
CA SER A 35 -19.29 -24.27 -15.26
C SER A 35 -19.70 -25.63 -14.68
N TRP A 36 -18.77 -26.58 -14.61
CA TRP A 36 -18.95 -27.94 -14.07
C TRP A 36 -18.70 -28.04 -12.56
N CYS A 37 -18.21 -26.98 -11.92
CA CYS A 37 -17.87 -26.98 -10.50
C CYS A 37 -19.10 -26.77 -9.61
N GLY A 38 -19.58 -27.85 -8.98
CA GLY A 38 -20.70 -27.81 -8.03
C GLY A 38 -20.50 -26.85 -6.84
N PRO A 39 -19.36 -26.87 -6.13
CA PRO A 39 -19.07 -25.92 -5.06
C PRO A 39 -19.09 -24.45 -5.51
N CYS A 40 -18.61 -24.17 -6.73
CA CYS A 40 -18.62 -22.83 -7.31
C CYS A 40 -20.03 -22.27 -7.46
N LYS A 41 -20.98 -23.11 -7.92
CA LYS A 41 -22.40 -22.73 -8.03
C LYS A 41 -23.00 -22.39 -6.67
N ARG A 42 -22.57 -23.05 -5.58
CA ARG A 42 -23.07 -22.78 -4.23
C ARG A 42 -22.58 -21.47 -3.65
N ILE A 43 -21.33 -21.08 -3.90
CA ILE A 43 -20.76 -19.85 -3.34
C ILE A 43 -21.01 -18.61 -4.21
N ALA A 44 -21.35 -18.78 -5.50
CA ALA A 44 -21.61 -17.67 -6.42
C ALA A 44 -22.61 -16.62 -5.89
N PRO A 45 -23.79 -16.98 -5.30
CA PRO A 45 -24.71 -15.98 -4.76
C PRO A 45 -24.13 -15.17 -3.60
N VAL A 46 -23.27 -15.79 -2.78
CA VAL A 46 -22.57 -15.11 -1.67
C VAL A 46 -21.57 -14.10 -2.23
N PHE A 47 -20.80 -14.50 -3.24
CA PHE A 47 -19.84 -13.60 -3.89
C PHE A 47 -20.55 -12.39 -4.53
N GLU A 48 -21.69 -12.61 -5.18
CA GLU A 48 -22.54 -11.56 -5.75
C GLU A 48 -23.10 -10.62 -4.66
N GLN A 49 -23.59 -11.17 -3.54
CA GLN A 49 -24.04 -10.38 -2.40
C GLN A 49 -22.92 -9.50 -1.83
N LEU A 50 -21.72 -10.07 -1.65
CA LEU A 50 -20.57 -9.33 -1.13
C LEU A 50 -20.12 -8.22 -2.09
N SER A 51 -20.23 -8.42 -3.40
CA SER A 51 -19.95 -7.35 -4.39
C SER A 51 -20.86 -6.13 -4.26
N ASN A 52 -22.10 -6.34 -3.79
CA ASN A 52 -23.04 -5.24 -3.55
C ASN A 52 -22.75 -4.52 -2.22
N GLN A 53 -22.14 -5.20 -1.25
CA GLN A 53 -21.77 -4.63 0.04
C GLN A 53 -20.44 -3.86 -0.03
N PHE A 54 -19.46 -4.38 -0.75
CA PHE A 54 -18.10 -3.83 -0.83
C PHE A 54 -17.88 -3.11 -2.17
N THR A 55 -18.64 -2.03 -2.42
CA THR A 55 -18.66 -1.30 -3.69
C THR A 55 -17.35 -0.58 -4.04
N ALA A 56 -16.48 -0.36 -3.06
CA ALA A 56 -15.14 0.21 -3.27
C ALA A 56 -14.15 -0.80 -3.87
N ALA A 57 -14.44 -2.10 -3.78
CA ALA A 57 -13.62 -3.18 -4.32
C ALA A 57 -14.16 -3.64 -5.69
N ALA A 58 -13.29 -4.21 -6.52
CA ALA A 58 -13.65 -4.82 -7.79
C ALA A 58 -13.80 -6.33 -7.62
N PHE A 59 -14.92 -6.88 -8.11
CA PHE A 59 -15.21 -8.31 -8.05
C PHE A 59 -15.20 -8.87 -9.46
N LEU A 60 -14.26 -9.78 -9.75
CA LEU A 60 -14.11 -10.41 -11.06
C LEU A 60 -14.45 -11.89 -10.95
N LYS A 61 -15.18 -12.43 -11.92
CA LYS A 61 -15.42 -13.87 -12.07
C LYS A 61 -14.76 -14.36 -13.35
N VAL A 62 -13.88 -15.35 -13.22
CA VAL A 62 -13.05 -15.87 -14.31
C VAL A 62 -13.31 -17.37 -14.43
N ASP A 63 -13.89 -17.80 -15.56
CA ASP A 63 -14.00 -19.23 -15.86
C ASP A 63 -12.65 -19.76 -16.38
N VAL A 64 -12.12 -20.79 -15.73
CA VAL A 64 -10.79 -21.34 -16.05
C VAL A 64 -10.73 -22.06 -17.40
N ASP A 65 -11.87 -22.51 -17.92
CA ASP A 65 -11.94 -23.13 -19.25
C ASP A 65 -11.95 -22.08 -20.36
N ILE A 66 -12.37 -20.85 -20.06
CA ILE A 66 -12.39 -19.70 -20.97
C ILE A 66 -11.06 -18.95 -20.92
N CYS A 67 -10.58 -18.60 -19.73
CA CYS A 67 -9.37 -17.80 -19.52
C CYS A 67 -8.20 -18.69 -19.07
N LYS A 68 -7.82 -19.63 -19.94
CA LYS A 68 -6.84 -20.68 -19.62
C LYS A 68 -5.46 -20.12 -19.31
N VAL A 69 -5.05 -19.06 -20.01
CA VAL A 69 -3.72 -18.45 -19.84
C VAL A 69 -3.67 -17.73 -18.50
N THR A 70 -4.70 -16.94 -18.17
CA THR A 70 -4.85 -16.27 -16.88
C THR A 70 -4.89 -17.28 -15.73
N ALA A 71 -5.70 -18.33 -15.84
CA ALA A 71 -5.79 -19.35 -14.80
C ALA A 71 -4.43 -20.05 -14.57
N ALA A 72 -3.71 -20.37 -15.64
CA ALA A 72 -2.39 -20.97 -15.57
C ALA A 72 -1.35 -20.01 -14.96
N SER A 73 -1.32 -18.73 -15.38
CA SER A 73 -0.35 -17.74 -14.90
C SER A 73 -0.53 -17.43 -13.41
N HIS A 74 -1.75 -17.52 -12.90
CA HIS A 74 -2.05 -17.36 -11.48
C HIS A 74 -1.95 -18.66 -10.67
N GLY A 75 -1.54 -19.77 -11.30
CA GLY A 75 -1.29 -21.04 -10.62
C GLY A 75 -2.55 -21.72 -10.09
N ILE A 76 -3.70 -21.50 -10.73
CA ILE A 76 -4.98 -22.06 -10.29
C ILE A 76 -5.01 -23.58 -10.52
N ARG A 77 -5.29 -24.33 -9.45
CA ARG A 77 -5.30 -25.81 -9.47
C ARG A 77 -6.57 -26.43 -8.89
N ALA A 78 -7.47 -25.62 -8.35
CA ALA A 78 -8.72 -26.06 -7.75
C ALA A 78 -9.76 -24.95 -7.88
N MET A 79 -11.04 -25.33 -7.99
CA MET A 79 -12.13 -24.38 -8.07
C MET A 79 -13.17 -24.64 -6.96
N PRO A 80 -13.73 -23.58 -6.34
CA PRO A 80 -13.36 -22.19 -6.55
C PRO A 80 -12.02 -21.85 -5.88
N THR A 81 -11.26 -20.95 -6.48
CA THR A 81 -10.12 -20.28 -5.84
C THR A 81 -10.35 -18.77 -5.93
N PHE A 82 -10.27 -18.10 -4.80
CA PHE A 82 -10.39 -16.64 -4.70
C PHE A 82 -9.01 -16.05 -4.50
N LEU A 83 -8.60 -15.16 -5.39
CA LEU A 83 -7.38 -14.38 -5.25
C LEU A 83 -7.70 -12.94 -4.89
N PHE A 84 -6.91 -12.37 -3.99
CA PHE A 84 -7.07 -11.00 -3.50
C PHE A 84 -5.86 -10.19 -3.95
N PHE A 85 -6.11 -9.01 -4.51
CA PHE A 85 -5.05 -8.13 -5.01
C PHE A 85 -5.25 -6.70 -4.55
N ILE A 86 -4.14 -6.03 -4.24
CA ILE A 86 -4.08 -4.59 -3.96
C ILE A 86 -2.89 -4.03 -4.74
N HIS A 87 -3.07 -2.93 -5.47
CA HIS A 87 -2.02 -2.34 -6.32
C HIS A 87 -1.43 -3.33 -7.33
N GLY A 88 -2.28 -4.24 -7.84
CA GLY A 88 -1.88 -5.29 -8.78
C GLY A 88 -1.06 -6.43 -8.17
N GLN A 89 -0.74 -6.38 -6.87
CA GLN A 89 -0.01 -7.44 -6.18
C GLN A 89 -0.96 -8.40 -5.46
N LYS A 90 -0.68 -9.70 -5.52
CA LYS A 90 -1.45 -10.72 -4.80
C LYS A 90 -1.14 -10.62 -3.31
N VAL A 91 -2.16 -10.35 -2.50
CA VAL A 91 -2.03 -10.20 -1.05
C VAL A 91 -2.56 -11.41 -0.28
N ASP A 92 -3.51 -12.15 -0.85
CA ASP A 92 -4.09 -13.34 -0.21
C ASP A 92 -4.70 -14.30 -1.24
N GLU A 93 -4.99 -15.51 -0.79
CA GLU A 93 -5.58 -16.60 -1.55
C GLU A 93 -6.48 -17.45 -0.65
N MET A 94 -7.65 -17.85 -1.18
CA MET A 94 -8.56 -18.78 -0.51
C MET A 94 -9.02 -19.86 -1.49
N LYS A 95 -8.95 -21.12 -1.07
CA LYS A 95 -9.44 -22.27 -1.87
C LYS A 95 -10.69 -22.85 -1.26
N GLY A 96 -11.61 -23.28 -2.10
CA GLY A 96 -12.83 -23.94 -1.69
C GLY A 96 -14.00 -22.99 -1.43
N ALA A 97 -15.18 -23.58 -1.32
CA ALA A 97 -16.44 -22.87 -1.14
C ALA A 97 -16.78 -22.72 0.34
N ASP A 98 -16.19 -21.72 1.00
CA ASP A 98 -16.49 -21.34 2.38
C ASP A 98 -16.98 -19.87 2.44
N PRO A 99 -18.30 -19.63 2.58
CA PRO A 99 -18.87 -18.29 2.69
C PRO A 99 -18.34 -17.44 3.83
N ALA A 100 -18.12 -18.05 5.00
CA ALA A 100 -17.72 -17.31 6.21
C ALA A 100 -16.26 -16.83 6.07
N SER A 101 -15.37 -17.73 5.65
CA SER A 101 -13.97 -17.39 5.38
C SER A 101 -13.84 -16.36 4.25
N LEU A 102 -14.66 -16.47 3.19
CA LEU A 102 -14.67 -15.50 2.10
C LEU A 102 -15.05 -14.09 2.59
N GLN A 103 -16.13 -13.98 3.35
CA GLN A 103 -16.57 -12.70 3.90
C GLN A 103 -15.54 -12.11 4.85
N GLN A 104 -14.96 -12.93 5.75
CA GLN A 104 -13.92 -12.48 6.68
C GLN A 104 -12.69 -11.93 5.94
N LYS A 105 -12.19 -12.65 4.92
CA LYS A 105 -11.06 -12.18 4.11
C LYS A 105 -11.39 -10.91 3.34
N ILE A 106 -12.57 -10.80 2.72
CA ILE A 106 -12.97 -9.57 2.03
C ILE A 106 -13.05 -8.40 3.00
N GLN A 107 -13.63 -8.58 4.19
CA GLN A 107 -13.70 -7.53 5.20
C GLN A 107 -12.31 -7.12 5.68
N GLN A 108 -11.44 -8.09 5.99
CA GLN A 108 -10.05 -7.87 6.37
C GLN A 108 -9.32 -7.05 5.29
N TRP A 109 -9.37 -7.50 4.04
CA TRP A 109 -8.65 -6.85 2.95
C TRP A 109 -9.30 -5.57 2.46
N ALA A 110 -10.58 -5.33 2.72
CA ALA A 110 -11.22 -4.03 2.46
C ALA A 110 -10.80 -2.97 3.50
N LEU A 111 -10.65 -3.38 4.76
CA LEU A 111 -10.03 -2.54 5.79
C LEU A 111 -8.56 -2.31 5.47
N GLN A 112 -7.85 -3.36 5.07
CA GLN A 112 -6.46 -3.26 4.71
C GLN A 112 -6.26 -2.52 3.39
N SER A 113 -7.11 -2.58 2.37
CA SER A 113 -6.95 -1.76 1.15
C SER A 113 -7.10 -0.27 1.42
N ASN A 114 -7.83 0.09 2.49
CA ASN A 114 -7.88 1.45 3.01
C ASN A 114 -6.70 1.77 3.96
N GLN A 115 -5.91 0.76 4.36
CA GLN A 115 -4.71 0.85 5.19
C GLN A 115 -3.42 0.42 4.43
N SER A 116 -3.52 0.08 3.13
CA SER A 116 -2.48 -0.57 2.29
C SER A 116 -1.49 0.43 1.72
N SER A 117 -1.15 1.42 2.52
CA SER A 117 0.18 2.00 2.53
C SER A 117 1.10 1.31 3.56
N VAL A 118 0.59 0.36 4.36
CA VAL A 118 1.33 -0.20 5.50
C VAL A 118 1.44 -1.73 5.41
N ASP A 119 2.69 -2.19 5.36
CA ASP A 119 3.21 -3.55 5.61
C ASP A 119 3.46 -4.53 4.44
N SER A 120 4.70 -4.40 3.92
CA SER A 120 5.67 -5.49 3.78
C SER A 120 5.56 -6.46 2.59
N ALA A 121 6.08 -6.05 1.42
CA ALA A 121 7.38 -6.55 0.92
C ALA A 121 7.62 -6.21 -0.57
N LYS A 122 8.64 -5.37 -0.79
CA LYS A 122 9.71 -5.53 -1.79
C LYS A 122 9.29 -5.65 -3.27
N VAL A 123 9.42 -4.57 -4.05
CA VAL A 123 10.36 -4.49 -5.20
C VAL A 123 10.66 -3.01 -5.46
N ALA A 124 11.93 -2.75 -5.78
CA ALA A 124 12.57 -1.47 -6.02
C ALA A 124 11.81 -0.53 -6.98
N THR A 125 12.19 0.75 -6.98
CA THR A 125 11.78 1.86 -7.87
C THR A 125 10.51 2.68 -7.59
N GLY A 126 9.66 2.33 -6.62
CA GLY A 126 8.46 3.16 -6.27
C GLY A 126 8.52 3.95 -4.95
N ARG A 127 9.51 3.69 -4.09
CA ARG A 127 9.45 4.02 -2.64
C ARG A 127 9.60 5.49 -2.24
N GLN A 128 9.90 6.41 -3.15
CA GLN A 128 10.36 7.73 -2.73
C GLN A 128 9.24 8.75 -2.48
N LEU A 129 8.00 8.47 -2.90
CA LEU A 129 6.88 9.42 -2.77
C LEU A 129 5.83 9.04 -1.70
N ASP A 130 5.77 7.77 -1.28
CA ASP A 130 4.67 7.30 -0.41
C ASP A 130 4.87 7.66 1.07
N CYS A 131 6.11 7.62 1.59
CA CYS A 131 6.43 8.07 2.95
C CYS A 131 6.02 9.53 3.20
N PHE A 132 6.12 10.33 2.14
CA PHE A 132 5.77 11.73 2.17
C PHE A 132 4.26 11.93 2.33
N ARG A 133 3.44 11.14 1.62
CA ARG A 133 1.98 11.29 1.63
C ARG A 133 1.40 11.20 3.04
N GLU A 134 1.80 10.19 3.81
CA GLU A 134 1.32 10.03 5.19
C GLU A 134 1.82 11.15 6.10
N LEU A 135 3.07 11.60 5.90
CA LEU A 135 3.60 12.75 6.62
C LEU A 135 2.74 14.00 6.36
N LEU A 136 2.29 14.22 5.11
CA LEU A 136 1.46 15.37 4.71
C LEU A 136 0.07 15.38 5.35
N GLU A 137 -0.50 14.20 5.62
CA GLU A 137 -1.85 14.05 6.16
C GLU A 137 -1.93 14.39 7.66
N ASN A 138 -0.79 14.58 8.34
CA ASN A 138 -0.77 15.01 9.74
C ASN A 138 -1.24 16.48 9.90
N PRO A 139 -1.81 16.83 11.07
CA PRO A 139 -2.16 18.21 11.39
C PRO A 139 -0.99 19.19 11.18
N PRO A 140 -1.25 20.45 10.78
CA PRO A 140 -0.19 21.41 10.41
C PRO A 140 0.94 21.54 11.44
N ASP A 141 0.63 21.66 12.73
CA ASP A 141 1.65 21.80 13.79
C ASP A 141 2.47 20.52 14.00
N THR A 142 1.84 19.36 13.84
CA THR A 142 2.50 18.05 13.91
C THR A 142 3.42 17.84 12.72
N PHE A 143 2.95 18.18 11.53
CA PHE A 143 3.76 18.17 10.31
C PHE A 143 4.95 19.12 10.45
N ASP A 144 4.75 20.36 10.89
CA ASP A 144 5.80 21.37 10.97
C ASP A 144 6.92 20.95 11.92
N SER A 145 6.58 20.54 13.14
CA SER A 145 7.57 20.12 14.13
C SER A 145 8.35 18.87 13.70
N THR A 146 7.68 17.90 13.08
CA THR A 146 8.30 16.62 12.67
C THR A 146 9.15 16.78 11.41
N SER A 147 8.64 17.49 10.40
CA SER A 147 9.39 17.73 9.16
C SER A 147 10.64 18.58 9.41
N GLN A 148 10.61 19.52 10.38
CA GLN A 148 11.81 20.25 10.79
C GLN A 148 12.88 19.31 11.38
N LEU A 149 12.46 18.32 12.19
CA LEU A 149 13.36 17.33 12.76
C LEU A 149 13.97 16.44 11.66
N LEU A 150 13.17 15.96 10.72
CA LEU A 150 13.64 15.17 9.56
C LEU A 150 14.64 15.96 8.70
N LEU A 151 14.35 17.23 8.41
CA LEU A 151 15.27 18.10 7.68
C LEU A 151 16.58 18.32 8.42
N ARG A 152 16.53 18.45 9.76
CA ARG A 152 17.75 18.59 10.58
C ARG A 152 18.60 17.32 10.53
N ILE A 153 17.99 16.14 10.63
CA ILE A 153 18.69 14.86 10.52
C ILE A 153 19.39 14.77 9.16
N ALA A 154 18.65 14.99 8.07
CA ALA A 154 19.19 14.92 6.71
C ALA A 154 20.31 15.96 6.49
N THR A 155 20.12 17.20 6.95
CA THR A 155 21.09 18.28 6.78
C THR A 155 22.40 17.99 7.51
N ASN A 156 22.34 17.48 8.74
CA ASN A 156 23.53 17.11 9.50
C ASN A 156 24.35 16.03 8.79
N ILE A 157 23.70 15.00 8.25
CA ILE A 157 24.37 13.93 7.48
C ILE A 157 24.98 14.48 6.19
N ILE A 158 24.30 15.38 5.49
CA ILE A 158 24.84 15.95 4.25
C ILE A 158 26.06 16.85 4.52
N GLN A 159 26.04 17.60 5.62
CA GLN A 159 27.14 18.49 6.00
C GLN A 159 28.36 17.71 6.52
N GLU A 160 28.14 16.67 7.32
CA GLU A 160 29.19 15.83 7.90
C GLU A 160 28.93 14.35 7.58
N PRO A 161 29.13 13.92 6.31
CA PRO A 161 28.70 12.60 5.84
C PRO A 161 29.40 11.45 6.54
N ASN A 162 30.65 11.62 6.97
CA ASN A 162 31.41 10.55 7.60
C ASN A 162 31.28 10.51 9.13
N GLU A 163 30.49 11.40 9.74
CA GLU A 163 30.33 11.51 11.19
C GLU A 163 29.29 10.49 11.71
N PRO A 164 29.72 9.44 12.44
CA PRO A 164 28.83 8.34 12.82
C PRO A 164 27.64 8.75 13.69
N LYS A 165 27.81 9.79 14.52
CA LYS A 165 26.77 10.24 15.46
C LYS A 165 25.50 10.78 14.76
N TYR A 166 25.62 11.25 13.52
CA TYR A 166 24.46 11.74 12.74
C TYR A 166 23.77 10.63 11.95
N ARG A 167 24.47 9.53 11.71
CA ARG A 167 23.96 8.38 10.94
C ARG A 167 23.23 7.35 11.80
N THR A 168 23.16 7.56 13.11
CA THR A 168 22.56 6.62 14.08
C THR A 168 21.50 7.31 14.91
N LEU A 169 20.29 6.73 14.98
CA LEU A 169 19.18 7.21 15.79
C LEU A 169 18.73 6.09 16.73
N LYS A 170 18.88 6.29 18.03
CA LYS A 170 18.45 5.31 19.04
C LYS A 170 16.94 5.37 19.26
N LEU A 171 16.27 4.22 19.14
CA LEU A 171 14.82 4.09 19.37
C LEU A 171 14.43 4.52 20.78
N SER A 172 15.30 4.31 21.77
CA SER A 172 15.04 4.66 23.18
C SER A 172 15.10 6.16 23.50
N THR A 173 15.47 7.01 22.54
CA THR A 173 15.57 8.46 22.80
C THR A 173 14.21 9.12 22.88
N ASN A 174 14.06 10.09 23.80
CA ASN A 174 12.85 10.89 23.94
C ASN A 174 12.44 11.58 22.63
N THR A 175 13.41 11.99 21.81
CA THR A 175 13.15 12.58 20.50
C THR A 175 12.49 11.56 19.56
N PHE A 176 13.02 10.34 19.49
CA PHE A 176 12.45 9.30 18.64
C PHE A 176 11.06 8.89 19.13
N GLN A 177 10.92 8.54 20.41
CA GLN A 177 9.68 8.04 21.01
C GLN A 177 8.54 9.06 20.99
N ASN A 178 8.82 10.34 21.24
CA ASN A 178 7.77 11.34 21.39
C ASN A 178 7.54 12.20 20.15
N LYS A 179 8.49 12.25 19.20
CA LYS A 179 8.41 13.17 18.05
C LYS A 179 8.47 12.49 16.68
N LEU A 180 9.04 11.30 16.58
CA LEU A 180 9.11 10.57 15.31
C LEU A 180 8.11 9.43 15.29
N LEU A 181 8.17 8.53 16.28
CA LEU A 181 7.35 7.33 16.33
C LEU A 181 5.83 7.58 16.32
N PRO A 182 5.29 8.62 17.02
CA PRO A 182 3.83 8.85 17.02
C PRO A 182 3.30 9.48 15.73
N VAL A 183 4.19 9.95 14.85
CA VAL A 183 3.82 10.74 13.68
C VAL A 183 3.87 9.87 12.43
N LYS A 184 2.70 9.69 11.80
CA LYS A 184 2.57 8.85 10.61
C LYS A 184 3.48 9.34 9.48
N GLY A 185 4.18 8.42 8.83
CA GLY A 185 5.11 8.71 7.74
C GLY A 185 6.51 9.18 8.18
N ALA A 186 6.73 9.51 9.45
CA ALA A 186 8.00 10.09 9.89
C ALA A 186 9.16 9.07 9.91
N VAL A 187 8.90 7.85 10.41
CA VAL A 187 9.91 6.77 10.43
C VAL A 187 10.11 6.22 9.02
N GLU A 188 9.05 6.15 8.23
CA GLU A 188 9.07 5.76 6.83
C GLU A 188 9.92 6.73 6.01
N CYS A 189 9.87 8.04 6.29
CA CYS A 189 10.78 9.02 5.69
C CYS A 189 12.24 8.72 6.00
N LEU A 190 12.59 8.26 7.20
CA LEU A 190 13.96 7.86 7.53
C LEU A 190 14.39 6.64 6.69
N PHE A 191 13.52 5.63 6.57
CA PHE A 191 13.83 4.48 5.71
C PHE A 191 13.92 4.85 4.23
N ALA A 192 13.10 5.79 3.77
CA ALA A 192 13.19 6.33 2.41
C ALA A 192 14.46 7.17 2.20
N MET A 193 15.03 7.78 3.24
CA MET A 193 16.35 8.40 3.20
C MET A 193 17.50 7.36 3.20
N GLY A 194 17.19 6.06 3.26
CA GLY A 194 18.17 4.98 3.23
C GLY A 194 18.62 4.48 4.60
N PHE A 195 18.00 4.94 5.69
CA PHE A 195 18.23 4.33 6.99
C PHE A 195 17.65 2.91 7.05
N GLU A 196 18.27 2.06 7.85
CA GLU A 196 17.88 0.68 8.06
C GLU A 196 17.63 0.44 9.56
N ASP A 197 16.65 -0.38 9.86
CA ASP A 197 16.36 -0.82 11.23
C ASP A 197 17.40 -1.87 11.67
N LYS A 198 18.02 -1.65 12.83
CA LYS A 198 19.03 -2.54 13.41
C LYS A 198 18.91 -2.55 14.93
N ASP A 199 18.31 -3.63 15.44
CA ASP A 199 18.10 -3.86 16.87
C ASP A 199 17.32 -2.70 17.53
N ASP A 200 17.98 -1.88 18.36
CA ASP A 200 17.41 -0.72 19.06
C ASP A 200 17.77 0.62 18.39
N GLU A 201 18.28 0.59 17.15
CA GLU A 201 18.76 1.76 16.41
C GLU A 201 18.29 1.78 14.96
N VAL A 202 18.06 2.99 14.43
CA VAL A 202 17.89 3.25 13.00
C VAL A 202 19.20 3.83 12.47
N ILE A 203 19.84 3.14 11.51
CA ILE A 203 21.22 3.42 11.08
C ILE A 203 21.30 3.61 9.56
N LEU A 204 21.95 4.68 9.12
CA LEU A 204 22.39 4.87 7.73
C LEU A 204 23.82 4.36 7.57
N GLN A 205 24.00 3.24 6.87
CA GLN A 205 25.32 2.64 6.67
C GLN A 205 26.27 3.58 5.92
N ALA A 206 27.55 3.52 6.25
CA ALA A 206 28.49 4.54 5.80
C ALA A 206 28.76 4.53 4.29
N ASP A 207 28.60 3.35 3.68
CA ASP A 207 28.78 3.02 2.27
C ASP A 207 27.55 3.33 1.41
N LYS A 208 26.41 3.67 2.01
CA LYS A 208 25.17 3.98 1.28
C LYS A 208 25.25 5.35 0.62
N SER A 209 24.73 5.43 -0.61
CA SER A 209 24.55 6.72 -1.29
C SER A 209 23.62 7.64 -0.48
N LEU A 210 23.89 8.95 -0.55
CA LEU A 210 23.04 9.99 0.04
C LEU A 210 22.01 10.54 -0.94
N ASP A 211 21.88 9.97 -2.15
CA ASP A 211 20.98 10.48 -3.17
C ASP A 211 19.52 10.42 -2.71
N ASP A 212 19.12 9.29 -2.11
CA ASP A 212 17.77 9.14 -1.58
C ASP A 212 17.48 10.10 -0.43
N LEU A 213 18.46 10.27 0.46
CA LEU A 213 18.40 11.22 1.56
C LEU A 213 18.22 12.67 1.08
N LYS A 214 18.99 13.08 0.06
CA LYS A 214 18.89 14.42 -0.54
C LYS A 214 17.52 14.62 -1.19
N MET A 215 17.02 13.63 -1.92
CA MET A 215 15.75 13.74 -2.63
C MET A 215 14.56 13.88 -1.67
N ILE A 216 14.52 13.06 -0.61
CA ILE A 216 13.46 13.15 0.41
C ILE A 216 13.55 14.48 1.16
N ARG A 217 14.75 14.92 1.53
CA ARG A 217 14.96 16.24 2.15
C ARG A 217 14.40 17.37 1.27
N ASP A 218 14.72 17.38 -0.02
CA ASP A 218 14.27 18.43 -0.94
C ASP A 218 12.76 18.41 -1.11
N THR A 219 12.16 17.21 -1.17
CA THR A 219 10.70 17.04 -1.21
C THR A 219 10.01 17.61 0.04
N ILE A 220 10.56 17.35 1.24
CA ILE A 220 10.04 17.90 2.50
C ILE A 220 10.18 19.42 2.53
N LEU A 221 11.32 19.94 2.08
CA LEU A 221 11.59 21.38 2.05
C LEU A 221 10.60 22.11 1.13
N ASP A 222 10.37 21.57 -0.08
CA ASP A 222 9.46 22.15 -1.06
C ASP A 222 8.03 22.27 -0.54
N GLU A 223 7.52 21.25 0.16
CA GLU A 223 6.18 21.31 0.73
C GLU A 223 6.06 22.27 1.91
N ARG A 224 7.06 22.32 2.79
CA ARG A 224 7.08 23.34 3.86
C ARG A 224 6.99 24.73 3.27
N ASN A 225 7.76 25.01 2.21
CA ASN A 225 7.72 26.29 1.49
C ASN A 225 6.33 26.55 0.89
N LYS A 226 5.70 25.54 0.26
CA LYS A 226 4.33 25.66 -0.28
C LYS A 226 3.32 26.01 0.82
N ARG A 227 3.35 25.32 1.97
CA ARG A 227 2.44 25.58 3.11
C ARG A 227 2.66 26.97 3.69
N GLU A 228 3.90 27.43 3.80
CA GLU A 228 4.21 28.78 4.29
C GLU A 228 3.64 29.87 3.35
N VAL A 229 3.76 29.68 2.03
CA VAL A 229 3.18 30.61 1.04
C VAL A 229 1.65 30.65 1.13
N LEU A 230 0.99 29.50 1.29
CA LEU A 230 -0.46 29.42 1.45
C LEU A 230 -0.93 30.17 2.70
N LEU A 231 -0.26 29.95 3.84
CA LEU A 231 -0.58 30.64 5.10
C LEU A 231 -0.44 32.17 4.96
N LYS A 232 0.64 32.66 4.33
CA LYS A 232 0.85 34.09 4.08
C LYS A 232 -0.19 34.71 3.14
N THR A 233 -0.75 33.92 2.23
CA THR A 233 -1.79 34.37 1.28
C THR A 233 -3.15 34.47 1.96
N MET A 234 -3.48 33.51 2.83
CA MET A 234 -4.72 33.50 3.61
C MET A 234 -4.80 34.62 4.65
N GLN A 235 -3.66 35.09 5.19
CA GLN A 235 -3.60 36.19 6.15
C GLN A 235 -3.71 37.60 5.52
N LYS A 236 -3.66 37.69 4.18
CA LYS A 236 -3.74 38.96 3.43
C LYS A 236 -5.12 39.22 2.80
N THR A 237 -6.06 38.28 2.95
CA THR A 237 -7.44 38.37 2.46
C THR A 237 -8.39 38.59 3.63
#